data_AF-A0A8I1I541-F1
#
_entry.id   AF-A0A8I1I541-F1
#
_cell.length_a   1.000
_cell.length_b   1.000
_cell.length_c   1.000
_cell.angle_alpha   90.00
_cell.angle_beta   90.00
_cell.angle_gamma   90.00
#
_symmetry.space_group_name_H-M   'P 1'
#
loop_
_entity.id
_entity.type
_entity.pdbx_description
1 polymer ?
#
loop_
_entity_poly.entity_id
_entity_poly.type
_entity_poly.pdbx_seq_one_letter_code
_entity_poly.pdbx_strand_id
1 'polypeptide(L)'
;MQESVGYPWTTMPDHMFSHVSAGFGGQGTLCGVLGVASQYFRMVAADEAQTHIHMIDELFQWYSRTDFPTKRFDDICHFPNQVQRNAKTPLCHISVSQWTLAAGATVTSKEKKDRCAKVTGETIYQMVTMLNRYHEGRYTPRHYPFAEENSKCLACHGVADMWHDKDGMNNQQGKMACIHCHQELFK
;
A
#
# COMPACT_ATOMS: atom_id res chain seq x y z
N MET A 1 -6.75 15.14 13.75
CA MET A 1 -8.06 15.62 13.21
C MET A 1 -9.12 15.72 14.30
N GLN A 2 -9.35 14.68 15.13
CA GLN A 2 -10.28 14.79 16.28
C GLN A 2 -10.00 16.02 17.16
N GLU A 3 -8.76 16.17 17.63
CA GLU A 3 -8.36 17.26 18.53
C GLU A 3 -8.41 18.65 17.87
N SER A 4 -7.95 18.75 16.61
CA SER A 4 -7.72 20.05 15.95
C SER A 4 -8.89 20.54 15.08
N VAL A 5 -9.72 19.62 14.57
CA VAL A 5 -10.84 19.95 13.65
C VAL A 5 -12.20 19.74 14.31
N GLY A 6 -12.33 18.78 15.23
CA GLY A 6 -13.60 18.46 15.88
C GLY A 6 -14.51 17.61 14.98
N TYR A 7 -15.80 17.93 14.92
CA TYR A 7 -16.78 17.22 14.09
C TYR A 7 -16.41 17.28 12.59
N PRO A 8 -16.59 16.21 11.79
CA PRO A 8 -17.17 14.90 12.15
C PRO A 8 -16.14 13.89 12.71
N TRP A 9 -14.87 14.26 12.84
CA TRP A 9 -13.82 13.32 13.23
C TRP A 9 -13.99 12.79 14.65
N THR A 10 -14.56 13.59 15.55
CA THR A 10 -14.85 13.22 16.94
C THR A 10 -15.89 12.12 17.09
N THR A 11 -16.65 11.80 16.04
CA THR A 11 -17.61 10.68 16.06
C THR A 11 -17.00 9.36 15.58
N MET A 12 -15.75 9.37 15.13
CA MET A 12 -15.06 8.16 14.69
C MET A 12 -14.74 7.27 15.90
N PRO A 13 -15.15 5.99 15.92
CA PRO A 13 -14.88 5.11 17.04
C PRO A 13 -13.38 4.91 17.28
N ASP A 14 -13.00 4.82 18.54
CA ASP A 14 -11.67 4.34 18.91
C ASP A 14 -11.44 2.93 18.34
N HIS A 15 -10.21 2.65 17.91
CA HIS A 15 -9.83 1.35 17.35
C HIS A 15 -10.67 0.89 16.16
N MET A 16 -11.36 1.79 15.44
CA MET A 16 -12.18 1.44 14.27
C MET A 16 -11.42 0.58 13.24
N PHE A 17 -10.12 0.83 13.06
CA PHE A 17 -9.26 0.08 12.14
C PHE A 17 -8.53 -1.12 12.75
N SER A 18 -8.83 -1.52 13.98
CA SER A 18 -8.19 -2.70 14.60
C SER A 18 -8.33 -3.98 13.76
N HIS A 19 -9.47 -4.12 13.07
CA HIS A 19 -9.79 -5.25 12.20
C HIS A 19 -8.84 -5.41 11.00
N VAL A 20 -8.18 -4.34 10.51
CA VAL A 20 -7.26 -4.45 9.36
C VAL A 20 -5.89 -5.03 9.72
N SER A 21 -5.66 -5.29 11.01
CA SER A 21 -4.42 -5.87 11.53
C SER A 21 -4.06 -7.19 10.84
N ALA A 22 -2.76 -7.38 10.60
CA ALA A 22 -2.19 -8.57 9.96
C ALA A 22 -2.84 -8.93 8.60
N GLY A 23 -3.29 -7.90 7.86
CA GLY A 23 -3.95 -8.07 6.57
C GLY A 23 -5.38 -8.56 6.73
N PHE A 24 -6.22 -7.73 7.35
CA PHE A 24 -7.66 -7.96 7.57
C PHE A 24 -7.96 -9.23 8.38
N GLY A 25 -7.83 -9.11 9.70
CA GLY A 25 -8.12 -10.20 10.63
C GLY A 25 -7.12 -11.35 10.58
N GLY A 26 -5.87 -11.09 10.17
CA GLY A 26 -4.83 -12.12 10.08
C GLY A 26 -4.82 -12.95 8.79
N GLN A 27 -5.61 -12.58 7.77
CA GLN A 27 -5.65 -13.29 6.49
C GLN A 27 -4.41 -13.05 5.62
N GLY A 28 -3.58 -12.05 5.95
CA GLY A 28 -2.39 -11.72 5.17
C GLY A 28 -2.70 -11.11 3.80
N THR A 29 -3.90 -10.55 3.61
CA THR A 29 -4.33 -9.91 2.35
C THR A 29 -3.74 -8.50 2.23
N LEU A 30 -4.53 -7.46 1.95
CA LEU A 30 -4.05 -6.09 1.82
C LEU A 30 -3.37 -5.62 3.13
N CYS A 31 -2.19 -5.00 3.03
CA CYS A 31 -1.53 -4.42 4.20
C CYS A 31 -2.46 -3.42 4.89
N GLY A 32 -2.68 -3.57 6.21
CA GLY A 32 -3.69 -2.79 6.93
C GLY A 32 -3.54 -1.29 6.77
N VAL A 33 -2.30 -0.77 6.79
CA VAL A 33 -2.05 0.67 6.61
C VAL A 33 -2.51 1.19 5.25
N LEU A 34 -2.46 0.38 4.20
CA LEU A 34 -2.97 0.75 2.87
C LEU A 34 -4.50 0.86 2.86
N GLY A 35 -5.19 -0.02 3.58
CA GLY A 35 -6.64 0.05 3.77
C GLY A 35 -7.07 1.27 4.61
N VAL A 36 -6.29 1.61 5.63
CA VAL A 36 -6.52 2.87 6.39
C VAL A 36 -6.30 4.08 5.49
N ALA A 37 -5.22 4.09 4.72
CA ALA A 37 -4.89 5.20 3.85
C ALA A 37 -5.93 5.43 2.74
N SER A 38 -6.41 4.36 2.11
CA SER A 38 -7.48 4.46 1.11
C SER A 38 -8.76 5.06 1.68
N GLN A 39 -9.14 4.68 2.90
CA GLN A 39 -10.30 5.25 3.59
C GLN A 39 -10.12 6.76 3.83
N TYR A 40 -8.96 7.19 4.29
CA TYR A 40 -8.69 8.63 4.51
C TYR A 40 -8.62 9.43 3.21
N PHE A 41 -8.03 8.89 2.15
CA PHE A 41 -8.07 9.53 0.83
C PHE A 41 -9.51 9.76 0.39
N ARG A 42 -10.39 8.75 0.50
CA ARG A 42 -11.81 8.91 0.13
C ARG A 42 -12.54 9.94 0.99
N MET A 43 -12.27 10.00 2.30
CA MET A 43 -12.97 10.92 3.20
C MET A 43 -12.51 12.37 3.04
N VAL A 44 -11.25 12.61 2.67
CA VAL A 44 -10.67 13.96 2.59
C VAL A 44 -10.64 14.51 1.16
N ALA A 45 -10.31 13.68 0.17
CA ALA A 45 -10.23 14.05 -1.24
C ALA A 45 -11.45 13.54 -2.03
N ALA A 46 -12.64 13.85 -1.52
CA ALA A 46 -13.91 13.54 -2.16
C ALA A 46 -14.29 14.65 -3.15
N ASP A 47 -13.76 14.57 -4.37
CA ASP A 47 -14.08 15.47 -5.47
C ASP A 47 -14.66 14.72 -6.69
N GLU A 48 -15.24 15.47 -7.63
CA GLU A 48 -15.82 14.93 -8.86
C GLU A 48 -14.76 14.25 -9.75
N ALA A 49 -13.51 14.70 -9.68
CA ALA A 49 -12.38 14.11 -10.40
C ALA A 49 -11.92 12.76 -9.83
N GLN A 50 -12.53 12.30 -8.72
CA GLN A 50 -12.15 11.08 -8.02
C GLN A 50 -10.65 11.02 -7.68
N THR A 51 -10.06 12.14 -7.25
CA THR A 51 -8.62 12.25 -6.97
C THR A 51 -8.11 11.17 -6.00
N HIS A 52 -8.92 10.75 -5.04
CA HIS A 52 -8.60 9.67 -4.11
C HIS A 52 -8.26 8.34 -4.82
N ILE A 53 -8.85 8.01 -5.98
CA ILE A 53 -8.52 6.79 -6.74
C ILE A 53 -7.07 6.86 -7.23
N HIS A 54 -6.65 8.02 -7.75
CA HIS A 54 -5.28 8.24 -8.18
C HIS A 54 -4.30 8.19 -7.01
N MET A 55 -4.68 8.73 -5.85
CA MET A 55 -3.86 8.64 -4.63
C MET A 55 -3.69 7.21 -4.14
N ILE A 56 -4.76 6.41 -4.20
CA ILE A 56 -4.71 4.99 -3.83
C ILE A 56 -3.75 4.24 -4.76
N ASP A 57 -3.88 4.43 -6.08
CA ASP A 57 -2.98 3.81 -7.05
C ASP A 57 -1.52 4.23 -6.82
N GLU A 58 -1.24 5.54 -6.72
CA GLU A 58 0.09 6.06 -6.45
C GLU A 58 0.70 5.48 -5.16
N LEU A 59 -0.06 5.43 -4.06
CA LEU A 59 0.43 4.91 -2.78
C LEU A 59 0.69 3.40 -2.85
N PHE A 60 -0.19 2.63 -3.48
CA PHE A 60 -0.04 1.17 -3.58
C PHE A 60 1.15 0.80 -4.47
N GLN A 61 1.34 1.54 -5.57
CA GLN A 61 2.47 1.36 -6.47
C GLN A 61 3.79 1.79 -5.81
N TRP A 62 3.80 2.91 -5.07
CA TRP A 62 4.95 3.34 -4.26
C TRP A 62 5.30 2.29 -3.19
N TYR A 63 4.32 1.83 -2.41
CA TYR A 63 4.51 0.84 -1.35
C TYR A 63 5.15 -0.42 -1.92
N SER A 64 4.62 -0.92 -3.04
CA SER A 64 5.09 -2.14 -3.69
C SER A 64 6.50 -2.04 -4.23
N ARG A 65 7.04 -0.84 -4.43
CA ARG A 65 8.41 -0.60 -4.92
C ARG A 65 9.35 -0.10 -3.83
N THR A 66 8.90 0.01 -2.59
CA THR A 66 9.70 0.55 -1.49
C THR A 66 10.36 -0.57 -0.69
N ASP A 67 11.64 -0.36 -0.37
CA ASP A 67 12.38 -1.18 0.59
C ASP A 67 11.99 -0.80 2.03
N PHE A 68 11.36 -1.74 2.72
CA PHE A 68 10.91 -1.54 4.10
C PHE A 68 11.66 -2.41 5.11
N PRO A 69 11.84 -1.92 6.36
CA PRO A 69 11.44 -0.59 6.83
C PRO A 69 12.40 0.50 6.33
N THR A 70 11.92 1.74 6.20
CA THR A 70 12.80 2.91 5.97
C THR A 70 13.52 3.28 7.26
N LYS A 71 14.55 4.12 7.15
CA LYS A 71 15.32 4.61 8.32
C LYS A 71 14.65 5.78 9.06
N ARG A 72 13.53 6.32 8.55
CA ARG A 72 12.90 7.55 9.08
C ARG A 72 12.57 7.47 10.57
N PHE A 73 12.22 6.28 11.05
CA PHE A 73 11.76 6.06 12.43
C PHE A 73 12.75 5.28 13.27
N ASP A 74 14.00 5.12 12.81
CA ASP A 74 14.99 4.32 13.54
C ASP A 74 15.31 4.92 14.91
N ASP A 75 15.28 6.25 15.04
CA ASP A 75 15.58 6.96 16.30
C ASP A 75 14.49 6.80 17.38
N ILE A 76 13.30 6.32 17.00
CA ILE A 76 12.14 6.19 17.92
C ILE A 76 11.60 4.76 18.02
N CYS A 77 12.20 3.81 17.31
CA CYS A 77 11.78 2.41 17.30
C CYS A 77 12.58 1.57 18.31
N HIS A 78 12.11 0.34 18.57
CA HIS A 78 12.83 -0.58 19.44
C HIS A 78 13.95 -1.34 18.72
N PHE A 79 13.84 -1.50 17.41
CA PHE A 79 14.79 -2.24 16.58
C PHE A 79 15.29 -1.35 15.43
N PRO A 80 16.31 -0.50 15.65
CA PRO A 80 16.88 0.33 14.60
C PRO A 80 17.69 -0.50 13.60
N ASN A 81 17.94 0.03 12.39
CA ASN A 81 18.81 -0.59 11.39
C ASN A 81 18.41 -2.02 10.97
N GLN A 82 17.11 -2.33 10.96
CA GLN A 82 16.61 -3.61 10.48
C GLN A 82 16.96 -3.84 9.01
N VAL A 83 17.09 -5.11 8.63
CA VAL A 83 17.23 -5.51 7.23
C VAL A 83 16.12 -4.87 6.40
N GLN A 84 16.47 -4.24 5.29
CA GLN A 84 15.48 -3.69 4.36
C GLN A 84 15.13 -4.72 3.29
N ARG A 85 13.85 -4.84 2.96
CA ARG A 85 13.37 -5.62 1.83
C ARG A 85 12.20 -4.96 1.13
N ASN A 86 12.26 -5.00 -0.19
CA ASN A 86 11.21 -4.53 -1.07
C ASN A 86 9.89 -5.23 -0.75
N ALA A 87 8.81 -4.48 -0.61
CA ALA A 87 7.50 -5.08 -0.34
C ALA A 87 6.94 -5.86 -1.53
N LYS A 88 7.32 -5.50 -2.76
CA LYS A 88 6.93 -6.10 -4.06
C LYS A 88 5.44 -6.05 -4.41
N THR A 89 4.58 -5.91 -3.43
CA THR A 89 3.12 -6.01 -3.57
C THR A 89 2.43 -5.35 -2.38
N PRO A 90 1.19 -4.87 -2.54
CA PRO A 90 0.38 -4.40 -1.41
C PRO A 90 -0.03 -5.52 -0.44
N LEU A 91 0.21 -6.80 -0.78
CA LEU A 91 -0.15 -7.93 0.07
C LEU A 91 0.78 -8.08 1.27
N CYS A 92 0.19 -8.09 2.46
CA CYS A 92 0.84 -8.26 3.75
C CYS A 92 1.60 -9.58 3.82
N HIS A 93 1.01 -10.67 3.32
CA HIS A 93 1.62 -12.00 3.31
C HIS A 93 2.98 -12.00 2.63
N ILE A 94 3.06 -11.51 1.38
CA ILE A 94 4.31 -11.52 0.61
C ILE A 94 5.32 -10.56 1.24
N SER A 95 4.91 -9.33 1.57
CA SER A 95 5.80 -8.31 2.16
C SER A 95 6.43 -8.77 3.48
N VAL A 96 5.63 -9.35 4.40
CA VAL A 96 6.12 -9.82 5.69
C VAL A 96 6.96 -11.08 5.53
N SER A 97 6.49 -12.06 4.75
CA SER A 97 7.17 -13.36 4.64
C SER A 97 8.57 -13.22 4.01
N GLN A 98 8.69 -12.42 2.95
CA GLN A 98 9.99 -12.16 2.31
C GLN A 98 10.95 -11.42 3.25
N TRP A 99 10.44 -10.47 4.01
CA TRP A 99 11.25 -9.78 5.01
C TRP A 99 11.69 -10.72 6.12
N THR A 100 10.79 -11.54 6.69
CA THR A 100 11.13 -12.47 7.77
C THR A 100 12.19 -13.48 7.35
N LEU A 101 12.12 -13.98 6.10
CA LEU A 101 13.14 -14.85 5.53
C LEU A 101 14.50 -14.14 5.44
N ALA A 102 14.52 -12.90 4.97
CA ALA A 102 15.75 -12.13 4.84
C ALA A 102 16.37 -11.70 6.17
N ALA A 103 15.54 -11.42 7.18
CA ALA A 103 15.96 -11.00 8.50
C ALA A 103 16.32 -12.19 9.42
N GLY A 104 16.01 -13.43 9.02
CA GLY A 104 16.10 -14.59 9.91
C GLY A 104 15.14 -14.51 11.10
N ALA A 105 14.03 -13.78 10.95
CA ALA A 105 13.06 -13.50 12.01
C ALA A 105 11.80 -14.37 11.86
N THR A 106 11.00 -14.46 12.93
CA THR A 106 9.68 -15.13 12.89
C THR A 106 8.54 -14.12 12.74
N VAL A 107 7.40 -14.56 12.19
CA VAL A 107 6.19 -13.73 12.05
C VAL A 107 5.54 -13.33 13.38
N THR A 108 6.00 -13.88 14.51
CA THR A 108 5.54 -13.52 15.85
C THR A 108 6.55 -12.67 16.63
N SER A 109 7.77 -12.50 16.10
CA SER A 109 8.85 -11.75 16.73
C SER A 109 8.50 -10.29 17.00
N LYS A 110 9.09 -9.73 18.07
CA LYS A 110 9.00 -8.29 18.37
C LYS A 110 9.61 -7.45 17.25
N GLU A 111 10.70 -7.93 16.66
CA GLU A 111 11.37 -7.31 15.53
C GLU A 111 10.42 -7.13 14.33
N LYS A 112 9.66 -8.17 13.95
CA LYS A 112 8.65 -8.03 12.88
C LYS A 112 7.56 -7.03 13.25
N LYS A 113 7.08 -7.03 14.50
CA LYS A 113 6.05 -6.08 14.95
C LYS A 113 6.54 -4.63 14.85
N ASP A 114 7.79 -4.38 15.25
CA ASP A 114 8.45 -3.08 15.14
C ASP A 114 8.61 -2.65 13.68
N ARG A 115 9.01 -3.56 12.77
CA ARG A 115 9.00 -3.29 11.33
C ARG A 115 7.61 -2.87 10.84
N CYS A 116 6.57 -3.62 11.19
CA CYS A 116 5.20 -3.30 10.78
C CYS A 116 4.75 -1.93 11.30
N ALA A 117 5.18 -1.53 12.49
CA ALA A 117 4.96 -0.18 13.01
C ALA A 117 5.70 0.87 12.17
N LYS A 118 6.97 0.64 11.81
CA LYS A 118 7.74 1.55 10.93
C LYS A 118 7.15 1.66 9.52
N VAL A 119 6.72 0.54 8.93
CA VAL A 119 6.00 0.53 7.63
C VAL A 119 4.72 1.34 7.73
N THR A 120 3.98 1.21 8.84
CA THR A 120 2.77 1.99 9.09
C THR A 120 3.09 3.48 9.15
N GLY A 121 4.10 3.88 9.93
CA GLY A 121 4.56 5.26 10.01
C GLY A 121 4.94 5.85 8.66
N GLU A 122 5.73 5.13 7.86
CA GLU A 122 6.18 5.64 6.56
C GLU A 122 5.02 5.77 5.57
N THR A 123 4.13 4.79 5.54
CA THR A 123 2.98 4.82 4.64
C THR A 123 2.00 5.94 5.01
N ILE A 124 1.76 6.16 6.32
CA ILE A 124 0.94 7.29 6.78
C ILE A 124 1.62 8.62 6.48
N TYR A 125 2.96 8.71 6.62
CA TYR A 125 3.70 9.92 6.23
C TYR A 125 3.50 10.26 4.75
N GLN A 126 3.58 9.26 3.86
CA GLN A 126 3.30 9.45 2.43
C GLN A 126 1.85 9.86 2.18
N MET A 127 0.89 9.18 2.80
CA MET A 127 -0.54 9.53 2.71
C MET A 127 -0.81 10.99 3.09
N VAL A 128 -0.32 11.42 4.25
CA VAL A 128 -0.48 12.81 4.72
C VAL A 128 0.21 13.79 3.78
N THR A 129 1.39 13.45 3.26
CA THR A 129 2.10 14.29 2.27
C THR A 129 1.26 14.49 1.01
N MET A 130 0.62 13.43 0.50
CA MET A 130 -0.27 13.51 -0.66
C MET A 130 -1.51 14.34 -0.38
N LEU A 131 -2.15 14.15 0.79
CA LEU A 131 -3.32 14.93 1.22
C LEU A 131 -3.01 16.41 1.42
N ASN A 132 -1.85 16.74 1.99
CA ASN A 132 -1.42 18.13 2.15
C ASN A 132 -1.23 18.78 0.78
N ARG A 133 -0.52 18.12 -0.15
CA ARG A 133 -0.36 18.63 -1.53
C ARG A 133 -1.71 18.82 -2.21
N TYR A 134 -2.67 17.92 -1.98
CA TYR A 134 -4.00 18.05 -2.54
C TYR A 134 -4.75 19.27 -2.02
N HIS A 135 -4.74 19.46 -0.70
CA HIS A 135 -5.36 20.62 -0.07
C HIS A 135 -4.75 21.94 -0.57
N GLU A 136 -3.46 21.94 -0.88
CA GLU A 136 -2.72 23.08 -1.43
C GLU A 136 -2.93 23.28 -2.94
N GLY A 137 -3.74 22.46 -3.61
CA GLY A 137 -3.90 22.49 -5.07
C GLY A 137 -2.65 22.07 -5.86
N ARG A 138 -1.69 21.41 -5.19
CA ARG A 138 -0.37 21.01 -5.70
C ARG A 138 -0.21 19.51 -5.92
N TYR A 139 -1.29 18.73 -5.75
CA TYR A 139 -1.25 17.30 -6.01
C TYR A 139 -1.24 17.04 -7.52
N THR A 140 -0.31 16.20 -7.95
CA THR A 140 -0.23 15.73 -9.34
C THR A 140 0.01 14.23 -9.28
N PRO A 141 -0.89 13.40 -9.85
CA PRO A 141 -0.75 11.95 -9.81
C PRO A 141 0.58 11.48 -10.38
N ARG A 142 1.30 10.66 -9.62
CA ARG A 142 2.47 9.94 -10.15
C ARG A 142 2.02 8.67 -10.87
N HIS A 143 2.56 8.49 -12.06
CA HIS A 143 2.36 7.27 -12.85
C HIS A 143 3.50 6.30 -12.59
N TYR A 144 3.14 5.05 -12.28
CA TYR A 144 4.08 3.95 -12.15
C TYR A 144 3.92 2.97 -13.30
N PRO A 145 5.00 2.30 -13.74
CA PRO A 145 5.01 1.60 -15.00
C PRO A 145 4.37 0.19 -14.95
N PHE A 146 3.20 0.05 -14.33
CA PHE A 146 2.51 -1.24 -14.21
C PHE A 146 2.20 -1.85 -15.59
N ALA A 147 1.72 -1.03 -16.53
CA ALA A 147 1.36 -1.51 -17.86
C ALA A 147 2.59 -2.00 -18.63
N GLU A 148 3.70 -1.29 -18.51
CA GLU A 148 4.97 -1.61 -19.16
C GLU A 148 5.60 -2.87 -18.55
N GLU A 149 5.66 -2.94 -17.21
CA GLU A 149 6.17 -4.07 -16.44
C GLU A 149 5.41 -5.38 -16.74
N ASN A 150 4.12 -5.29 -17.10
CA ASN A 150 3.26 -6.46 -17.32
C ASN A 150 2.72 -6.53 -18.77
N SER A 151 3.35 -5.79 -19.69
CA SER A 151 2.88 -5.62 -21.08
C SER A 151 2.66 -6.94 -21.83
N LYS A 152 3.54 -7.92 -21.62
CA LYS A 152 3.42 -9.27 -22.21
C LYS A 152 2.15 -9.99 -21.76
N CYS A 153 1.79 -9.90 -20.47
CA CYS A 153 0.58 -10.52 -19.93
C CYS A 153 -0.65 -9.75 -20.39
N LEU A 154 -0.59 -8.42 -20.29
CA LEU A 154 -1.69 -7.56 -20.66
C LEU A 154 -2.03 -7.72 -22.14
N ALA A 155 -1.06 -7.98 -23.04
CA ALA A 155 -1.30 -8.20 -24.47
C ALA A 155 -2.54 -9.08 -24.77
N CYS A 156 -2.76 -10.16 -24.01
CA CYS A 156 -3.96 -11.01 -24.13
C CYS A 156 -4.95 -10.85 -22.97
N HIS A 157 -4.49 -10.66 -21.73
CA HIS A 157 -5.33 -10.78 -20.54
C HIS A 157 -6.20 -9.56 -20.22
N GLY A 158 -6.04 -8.45 -20.95
CA GLY A 158 -6.90 -7.27 -20.81
C GLY A 158 -6.14 -5.94 -20.77
N VAL A 159 -6.84 -4.86 -20.45
CA VAL A 159 -6.24 -3.54 -20.23
C VAL A 159 -5.55 -3.46 -18.87
N ALA A 160 -4.82 -2.36 -18.62
CA ALA A 160 -4.10 -2.13 -17.35
C ALA A 160 -5.01 -1.66 -16.19
N ASP A 161 -6.33 -1.82 -16.30
CA ASP A 161 -7.33 -1.47 -15.32
C ASP A 161 -8.53 -2.43 -15.40
N MET A 162 -9.60 -2.18 -14.63
CA MET A 162 -10.79 -3.03 -14.59
C MET A 162 -12.04 -2.34 -15.17
N TRP A 163 -11.87 -1.16 -15.77
CA TRP A 163 -12.96 -0.27 -16.16
C TRP A 163 -13.14 -0.20 -17.66
N HIS A 164 -12.16 -0.68 -18.43
CA HIS A 164 -12.20 -0.72 -19.88
C HIS A 164 -12.03 -2.15 -20.38
N ASP A 165 -12.57 -2.41 -21.58
CA ASP A 165 -12.40 -3.67 -22.28
C ASP A 165 -11.44 -3.48 -23.47
N LYS A 166 -10.83 -4.58 -23.90
CA LYS A 166 -10.12 -4.66 -25.18
C LYS A 166 -10.28 -6.04 -25.79
N ASP A 167 -10.10 -6.14 -27.10
CA ASP A 167 -10.06 -7.42 -27.80
C ASP A 167 -9.00 -8.34 -27.16
N GLY A 168 -9.41 -9.57 -26.81
CA GLY A 168 -8.59 -10.53 -26.07
C GLY A 168 -9.40 -11.32 -25.06
N MET A 169 -8.72 -11.87 -24.04
CA MET A 169 -9.35 -12.69 -23.00
C MET A 169 -10.07 -11.86 -21.94
N ASN A 170 -9.59 -10.63 -21.69
CA ASN A 170 -10.12 -9.68 -20.71
C ASN A 170 -10.47 -10.31 -19.34
N ASN A 171 -9.53 -11.07 -18.79
CA ASN A 171 -9.71 -11.91 -17.60
C ASN A 171 -8.70 -11.63 -16.47
N GLN A 172 -8.01 -10.49 -16.53
CA GLN A 172 -7.14 -9.99 -15.46
C GLN A 172 -7.84 -8.85 -14.71
N GLN A 173 -7.69 -8.82 -13.39
CA GLN A 173 -8.15 -7.70 -12.55
C GLN A 173 -7.02 -7.22 -11.63
N GLY A 174 -6.81 -5.91 -11.59
CA GLY A 174 -5.91 -5.24 -10.65
C GLY A 174 -4.52 -4.94 -11.21
N LYS A 175 -3.75 -4.18 -10.42
CA LYS A 175 -2.48 -3.55 -10.83
C LYS A 175 -1.24 -4.04 -10.05
N MET A 176 -1.27 -5.26 -9.53
CA MET A 176 -0.11 -5.88 -8.87
C MET A 176 0.81 -6.53 -9.90
N ALA A 177 2.12 -6.47 -9.68
CA ALA A 177 3.08 -7.12 -10.58
C ALA A 177 2.84 -8.63 -10.69
N CYS A 178 2.62 -9.12 -11.91
CA CYS A 178 2.22 -10.50 -12.19
C CYS A 178 3.31 -11.52 -11.80
N ILE A 179 4.57 -11.12 -11.98
CA ILE A 179 5.77 -11.96 -11.77
C ILE A 179 5.86 -12.55 -10.36
N HIS A 180 5.24 -11.96 -9.35
CA HIS A 180 5.37 -12.49 -7.99
C HIS A 180 4.58 -13.77 -7.75
N CYS A 181 3.50 -13.99 -8.50
CA CYS A 181 2.66 -15.18 -8.40
C CYS A 181 2.77 -16.09 -9.64
N HIS A 182 2.97 -15.51 -10.82
CA HIS A 182 2.94 -16.23 -12.09
C HIS A 182 4.34 -16.55 -12.64
N GLN A 183 5.32 -16.81 -11.77
CA GLN A 183 6.75 -16.96 -12.13
C GLN A 183 7.02 -18.00 -13.23
N GLU A 184 6.23 -19.07 -13.27
CA GLU A 184 6.37 -20.13 -14.28
C GLU A 184 6.04 -19.66 -15.71
N LEU A 185 5.27 -18.59 -15.85
CA LEU A 185 4.96 -17.96 -17.14
C LEU A 185 6.09 -17.05 -17.66
N PHE A 186 7.17 -16.88 -16.87
CA PHE A 186 8.31 -16.03 -17.21
C PHE A 186 9.61 -16.81 -17.47
N LYS A 187 9.53 -18.15 -17.55
CA LYS A 187 10.61 -19.01 -18.04
C LYS A 187 10.48 -19.21 -19.55
#